data_AF-A0A832AZD8-F1
#
_entry.id   AF-A0A832AZD8-F1
#
_cell.length_a   1.000
_cell.length_b   1.000
_cell.length_c   1.000
_cell.angle_alpha   90.00
_cell.angle_beta   90.00
_cell.angle_gamma   90.00
#
_symmetry.space_group_name_H-M   'P 1'
#
loop_
_entity.id
_entity.type
_entity.pdbx_description
1 polymer ?
#
loop_
_entity_poly.entity_id
_entity_poly.type
_entity_poly.pdbx_seq_one_letter_code
_entity_poly.pdbx_strand_id
1 'polypeptide(L)'
;MKYLNQRRNAFTLIELIFTITIIGILAAIAIPKMEATRSDAKISMEMSGISQIIYNLGSEFTSSSGISESSKQEAVEATKCFNVTVHGTKSGTPLLYRDGNVTVGLISSATNECQSIVLNELSLEARKNGILNNDGTSKTFVFTGSTVIR
;
A
#
# COMPACT_ATOMS: atom_id res chain seq x y z
N MET A 1 10.57 -8.93 65.08
CA MET A 1 11.23 -8.80 63.77
C MET A 1 10.89 -10.04 62.95
N LYS A 2 10.01 -9.94 61.94
CA LYS A 2 9.56 -11.08 61.10
C LYS A 2 10.46 -11.19 59.88
N TYR A 3 11.15 -12.31 59.70
CA TYR A 3 11.80 -12.67 58.44
C TYR A 3 10.77 -13.32 57.52
N LEU A 4 10.43 -12.64 56.42
CA LEU A 4 9.61 -13.22 55.37
C LEU A 4 10.49 -14.12 54.51
N ASN A 5 10.22 -15.43 54.60
CA ASN A 5 10.88 -16.47 53.83
C ASN A 5 10.43 -16.37 52.36
N GLN A 6 11.18 -15.64 51.54
CA GLN A 6 10.94 -15.54 50.10
C GLN A 6 11.53 -16.77 49.41
N ARG A 7 10.65 -17.71 49.00
CA ARG A 7 11.03 -18.79 48.08
C ARG A 7 11.38 -18.18 46.73
N ARG A 8 12.67 -18.17 46.38
CA ARG A 8 13.13 -17.82 45.04
C ARG A 8 13.09 -19.11 44.20
N ASN A 9 12.06 -19.27 43.39
CA ASN A 9 12.03 -20.31 42.38
C ASN A 9 12.98 -19.89 41.25
N ALA A 10 14.13 -20.54 41.16
CA ALA A 10 15.07 -20.35 40.06
C ALA A 10 14.69 -21.29 38.92
N PHE A 11 14.66 -20.76 37.70
CA PHE A 11 14.48 -21.53 36.47
C PHE A 11 15.70 -22.47 36.31
N THR A 12 15.47 -23.73 35.98
CA THR A 12 16.57 -24.69 35.83
C THR A 12 17.31 -24.46 34.51
N LEU A 13 18.59 -24.82 34.47
CA LEU A 13 19.38 -24.73 33.22
C LEU A 13 18.77 -25.60 32.10
N ILE A 14 18.14 -26.73 32.47
CA ILE A 14 17.50 -27.62 31.49
C ILE A 14 16.23 -27.00 30.87
N GLU A 15 15.44 -26.26 31.64
CA GLU A 15 14.28 -25.55 31.09
C GLU A 15 14.72 -24.42 30.15
N LEU A 16 15.82 -23.74 30.46
CA LEU A 16 16.35 -22.68 29.60
C LEU A 16 16.79 -23.21 28.24
N ILE A 17 17.56 -24.32 28.20
CA ILE A 17 18.01 -24.91 26.92
C ILE A 17 16.84 -25.43 26.08
N PHE A 18 15.81 -25.99 26.72
CA PHE A 18 14.63 -26.49 26.00
C PHE A 18 13.83 -25.35 25.39
N THR A 19 13.71 -24.23 26.12
CA THR A 19 12.99 -23.05 25.65
C THR A 19 13.65 -22.43 24.41
N ILE A 20 14.98 -22.24 24.44
CA ILE A 20 15.68 -21.65 23.30
C ILE A 20 15.71 -22.57 22.08
N THR A 21 15.76 -23.88 22.27
CA THR A 21 15.76 -24.84 21.15
C THR A 21 14.39 -24.88 20.47
N ILE A 22 13.30 -24.89 21.24
CA ILE A 22 11.94 -24.81 20.67
C ILE A 22 11.75 -23.48 19.93
N ILE A 23 12.09 -22.34 20.55
CA ILE A 23 11.97 -21.03 19.89
C ILE A 23 12.82 -20.99 18.62
N GLY A 24 14.02 -21.58 18.62
CA GLY A 24 14.89 -21.67 17.46
C GLY A 24 14.25 -22.42 16.29
N ILE A 25 13.65 -23.58 16.54
CA ILE A 25 12.96 -24.38 15.51
C ILE A 25 11.73 -23.64 14.98
N LEU A 26 10.91 -23.07 15.88
CA LEU A 26 9.71 -22.33 15.47
C LEU A 26 10.06 -21.09 14.67
N ALA A 27 11.10 -20.34 15.07
CA ALA A 27 11.55 -19.14 14.37
C ALA A 27 12.05 -19.45 12.96
N ALA A 28 12.81 -20.54 12.79
CA ALA A 28 13.32 -20.94 11.48
C ALA A 28 12.21 -21.19 10.44
N ILE A 29 11.06 -21.70 10.88
CA ILE A 29 9.90 -21.94 10.01
C ILE A 29 9.03 -20.69 9.89
N ALA A 30 8.85 -19.94 10.98
CA ALA A 30 7.95 -18.79 11.02
C ALA A 30 8.47 -17.59 10.22
N ILE A 31 9.76 -17.26 10.29
CA ILE A 31 10.34 -16.08 9.64
C ILE A 31 10.08 -16.05 8.11
N PRO A 32 10.45 -17.08 7.33
CA PRO A 32 10.25 -17.03 5.87
C PRO A 32 8.77 -16.98 5.50
N LYS A 33 7.90 -17.66 6.27
CA LYS A 33 6.46 -17.66 6.03
C LYS A 33 5.81 -16.31 6.34
N MET A 34 6.24 -15.66 7.42
CA MET A 34 5.75 -14.33 7.81
C MET A 34 6.20 -13.25 6.83
N GLU A 35 7.38 -13.39 6.23
CA GLU A 35 7.86 -12.47 5.21
C GLU A 35 7.02 -12.53 3.92
N ALA A 36 6.77 -13.73 3.39
CA ALA A 36 5.91 -13.91 2.22
C ALA A 36 4.49 -13.36 2.46
N THR A 37 3.88 -13.73 3.59
CA THR A 37 2.52 -13.28 3.94
C THR A 37 2.45 -11.75 4.12
N ARG A 38 3.51 -11.12 4.66
CA ARG A 38 3.57 -9.66 4.81
C ARG A 38 3.68 -8.96 3.46
N SER A 39 4.45 -9.51 2.53
CA SER A 39 4.57 -8.99 1.17
C SER A 39 3.23 -9.08 0.42
N ASP A 40 2.55 -10.22 0.49
CA ASP A 40 1.21 -10.40 -0.10
C ASP A 40 0.20 -9.40 0.47
N ALA A 41 0.22 -9.20 1.80
CA ALA A 41 -0.65 -8.23 2.46
C ALA A 41 -0.38 -6.80 1.96
N LYS A 42 0.90 -6.42 1.78
CA LYS A 42 1.26 -5.11 1.21
C LYS A 42 0.70 -4.92 -0.19
N ILE A 43 0.83 -5.93 -1.05
CA ILE A 43 0.29 -5.90 -2.42
C ILE A 43 -1.22 -5.66 -2.38
N SER A 44 -1.96 -6.44 -1.57
CA SER A 44 -3.41 -6.30 -1.45
C SER A 44 -3.83 -4.93 -0.89
N MET A 45 -3.08 -4.39 0.09
CA MET A 45 -3.36 -3.07 0.66
C MET A 45 -3.16 -1.95 -0.35
N GLU A 46 -2.04 -1.97 -1.09
CA GLU A 46 -1.76 -0.96 -2.13
C GLU A 46 -2.78 -1.04 -3.28
N MET A 47 -3.15 -2.25 -3.70
CA MET A 47 -4.17 -2.47 -4.75
C MET A 47 -5.56 -1.97 -4.34
N SER A 48 -5.96 -2.22 -3.09
CA SER A 48 -7.22 -1.68 -2.55
C SER A 48 -7.15 -0.16 -2.41
N GLY A 49 -6.03 0.37 -1.90
CA GLY A 49 -5.81 1.79 -1.70
C GLY A 49 -5.91 2.57 -3.02
N ILE A 50 -5.20 2.11 -4.06
CA ILE A 50 -5.24 2.80 -5.37
C ILE A 50 -6.63 2.77 -6.00
N SER A 51 -7.36 1.65 -5.86
CA SER A 51 -8.73 1.53 -6.38
C SER A 51 -9.68 2.50 -5.68
N GLN A 52 -9.56 2.64 -4.35
CA GLN A 52 -10.33 3.61 -3.56
C GLN A 52 -9.99 5.05 -3.95
N ILE A 53 -8.71 5.35 -4.17
CA ILE A 53 -8.26 6.68 -4.60
C ILE A 53 -8.86 7.04 -5.96
N ILE A 54 -8.78 6.16 -6.95
CA ILE A 54 -9.36 6.39 -8.29
C ILE A 54 -10.87 6.65 -8.16
N TYR A 55 -11.57 5.86 -7.34
CA TYR A 55 -13.00 6.05 -7.08
C TYR A 55 -13.30 7.40 -6.42
N ASN A 56 -12.56 7.77 -5.36
CA ASN A 56 -12.76 9.01 -4.63
C ASN A 56 -12.50 10.23 -5.53
N LEU A 57 -11.41 10.22 -6.30
CA LEU A 57 -11.08 11.29 -7.24
C LEU A 57 -12.13 11.43 -8.36
N GLY A 58 -12.62 10.30 -8.90
CA GLY A 58 -13.71 10.31 -9.88
C GLY A 58 -15.03 10.85 -9.29
N SER A 59 -15.32 10.52 -8.02
CA SER A 59 -16.49 11.02 -7.30
C SER A 59 -16.42 12.53 -7.06
N GLU A 60 -15.26 13.03 -6.65
CA GLU A 60 -15.01 14.46 -6.44
C GLU A 60 -15.08 15.22 -7.76
N PHE A 61 -14.51 14.68 -8.83
CA PHE A 61 -14.60 15.28 -10.16
C PHE A 61 -16.06 15.46 -10.59
N THR A 62 -16.92 14.48 -10.29
CA THR A 62 -18.35 14.52 -10.62
C THR A 62 -19.13 15.50 -9.74
N SER A 63 -18.79 15.62 -8.45
CA SER A 63 -19.48 16.53 -7.52
C SER A 63 -19.04 17.98 -7.64
N SER A 64 -17.75 18.20 -7.88
CA SER A 64 -17.10 19.51 -7.78
C SER A 64 -16.65 20.05 -9.15
N SER A 65 -16.92 19.33 -10.24
CA SER A 65 -16.48 19.64 -11.62
C SER A 65 -14.96 19.73 -11.80
N GLY A 66 -14.21 19.16 -10.86
CA GLY A 66 -12.76 19.22 -10.80
C GLY A 66 -12.23 18.53 -9.54
N ILE A 67 -10.95 18.18 -9.56
CA ILE A 67 -10.26 17.56 -8.42
C ILE A 67 -9.49 18.65 -7.66
N SER A 68 -9.57 18.68 -6.33
CA SER A 68 -8.82 19.65 -5.51
C SER A 68 -7.35 19.26 -5.34
N GLU A 69 -6.48 20.24 -5.05
CA GLU A 69 -5.07 19.94 -4.72
C GLU A 69 -4.96 19.10 -3.44
N SER A 70 -5.85 19.31 -2.47
CA SER A 70 -5.90 18.53 -1.23
C SER A 70 -6.12 17.04 -1.50
N SER A 71 -7.07 16.69 -2.36
CA SER A 71 -7.35 15.29 -2.68
C SER A 71 -6.21 14.64 -3.48
N LYS A 72 -5.56 15.40 -4.36
CA LYS A 72 -4.33 14.94 -5.03
C LYS A 72 -3.24 14.64 -4.00
N GLN A 73 -3.04 15.52 -3.03
CA GLN A 73 -2.01 15.33 -2.01
C GLN A 73 -2.31 14.12 -1.12
N GLU A 74 -3.56 13.95 -0.70
CA GLU A 74 -4.01 12.76 0.03
C GLU A 74 -3.79 11.47 -0.79
N ALA A 75 -4.13 11.49 -2.08
CA ALA A 75 -3.91 10.36 -2.99
C ALA A 75 -2.43 9.96 -3.07
N VAL A 76 -1.53 10.94 -3.23
CA VAL A 76 -0.08 10.70 -3.32
C VAL A 76 0.48 10.21 -1.99
N GLU A 77 -0.02 10.72 -0.87
CA GLU A 77 0.45 10.30 0.46
C GLU A 77 -0.07 8.92 0.85
N ALA A 78 -1.25 8.52 0.37
CA ALA A 78 -1.85 7.23 0.65
C ALA A 78 -1.20 6.07 -0.14
N THR A 79 -0.62 6.32 -1.32
CA THR A 79 0.06 5.28 -2.12
C THR A 79 1.57 5.31 -1.92
N LYS A 80 2.18 4.15 -1.66
CA LYS A 80 3.64 4.04 -1.49
C LYS A 80 4.32 3.36 -2.67
N CYS A 81 3.60 2.50 -3.37
CA CYS A 81 4.11 1.76 -4.53
C CYS A 81 3.67 2.36 -5.88
N PHE A 82 2.69 3.28 -5.85
CA PHE A 82 2.15 3.92 -7.04
C PHE A 82 2.45 5.42 -7.05
N ASN A 83 2.63 5.96 -8.25
CA ASN A 83 2.61 7.39 -8.53
C ASN A 83 1.24 7.76 -9.08
N VAL A 84 0.55 8.68 -8.41
CA VAL A 84 -0.73 9.23 -8.87
C VAL A 84 -0.50 10.65 -9.37
N THR A 85 -0.85 10.91 -10.62
CA THR A 85 -0.75 12.23 -11.23
C THR A 85 -2.11 12.67 -11.73
N VAL A 86 -2.65 13.72 -11.14
CA VAL A 86 -3.84 14.39 -11.66
C VAL A 86 -3.40 15.37 -12.73
N HIS A 87 -3.90 15.18 -13.94
CA HIS A 87 -3.66 16.04 -15.08
C HIS A 87 -4.69 17.17 -15.12
N GLY A 88 -4.21 18.32 -15.55
CA GLY A 88 -5.04 19.44 -15.94
C GLY A 88 -4.56 20.76 -15.42
N THR A 89 -5.16 21.83 -15.94
CA THR A 89 -4.84 23.17 -15.48
C THR A 89 -5.68 23.51 -14.26
N LYS A 90 -5.03 24.00 -13.20
CA LYS A 90 -5.72 24.54 -12.03
C LYS A 90 -6.47 25.80 -12.45
N SER A 91 -7.79 25.81 -12.26
CA SER A 91 -8.61 26.96 -12.61
C SER A 91 -9.81 27.07 -11.67
N GLY A 92 -10.29 28.29 -11.47
CA GLY A 92 -11.41 28.60 -10.59
C GLY A 92 -11.00 29.02 -9.18
N THR A 93 -12.00 29.34 -8.37
CA THR A 93 -11.89 29.63 -6.94
C THR A 93 -12.94 28.79 -6.21
N PRO A 94 -12.56 27.72 -5.49
CA PRO A 94 -11.20 27.21 -5.24
C PRO A 94 -10.48 26.69 -6.50
N LEU A 95 -9.14 26.59 -6.44
CA LEU A 95 -8.32 26.07 -7.54
C LEU A 95 -8.53 24.54 -7.70
N LEU A 96 -9.08 24.12 -8.83
CA LEU A 96 -9.35 22.70 -9.14
C LEU A 96 -8.71 22.27 -10.46
N TYR A 97 -8.31 21.00 -10.56
CA TYR A 97 -7.94 20.34 -11.82
C TYR A 97 -9.22 19.97 -12.58
N ARG A 98 -9.52 20.70 -13.66
CA ARG A 98 -10.77 20.56 -14.43
C ARG A 98 -10.72 19.53 -15.56
N ASP A 99 -9.53 19.05 -15.93
CA ASP A 99 -9.39 18.03 -16.98
C ASP A 99 -9.76 16.64 -16.44
N GLY A 100 -9.70 16.44 -15.12
CA GLY A 100 -10.15 15.23 -14.43
C GLY A 100 -9.35 13.97 -14.74
N ASN A 101 -8.39 14.00 -15.66
CA ASN A 101 -7.64 12.81 -16.04
C ASN A 101 -6.63 12.46 -14.93
N VAL A 102 -6.66 11.21 -14.45
CA VAL A 102 -5.76 10.72 -13.42
C VAL A 102 -4.87 9.63 -14.01
N THR A 103 -3.57 9.84 -14.02
CA THR A 103 -2.61 8.83 -14.45
C THR A 103 -2.03 8.14 -13.23
N VAL A 104 -2.11 6.81 -13.23
CA VAL A 104 -1.54 5.95 -12.21
C VAL A 104 -0.42 5.14 -12.83
N GLY A 105 0.76 5.20 -12.23
CA GLY A 105 1.93 4.41 -12.61
C GLY A 105 2.55 3.75 -11.40
N LEU A 106 3.40 2.75 -11.62
CA LEU A 106 4.27 2.24 -10.55
C LEU A 106 5.45 3.17 -10.35
N ILE A 107 6.03 3.11 -9.14
CA ILE A 107 7.35 3.67 -8.93
C ILE A 107 8.40 2.88 -9.73
N SER A 108 9.40 3.59 -10.26
CA SER A 108 10.45 3.02 -11.10
C SER A 108 11.63 2.43 -10.31
N SER A 109 11.66 2.62 -8.99
CA SER A 109 12.73 2.17 -8.09
C SER A 109 12.15 1.72 -6.76
N ALA A 110 12.72 0.66 -6.18
CA ALA A 110 12.35 0.19 -4.85
C ALA A 110 12.66 1.24 -3.77
N THR A 111 11.75 1.35 -2.80
CA THR A 111 11.90 2.18 -1.60
C THR A 111 11.80 1.30 -0.35
N ASN A 112 12.03 1.89 0.83
CA ASN A 112 11.87 1.17 2.10
C ASN A 112 10.41 0.68 2.32
N GLU A 113 9.44 1.44 1.80
CA GLU A 113 8.01 1.10 1.90
C GLU A 113 7.60 0.07 0.83
N CYS A 114 8.14 0.22 -0.38
CA CYS A 114 7.86 -0.63 -1.53
C CYS A 114 9.13 -1.31 -2.05
N GLN A 115 9.39 -2.52 -1.56
CA GLN A 115 10.59 -3.30 -1.91
C GLN A 115 10.49 -3.90 -3.33
N SER A 116 11.63 -4.29 -3.91
CA SER A 116 11.71 -4.82 -5.27
C SER A 116 10.89 -6.10 -5.51
N ILE A 117 10.83 -7.00 -4.51
CA ILE A 117 9.99 -8.21 -4.56
C ILE A 117 8.51 -7.83 -4.72
N VAL A 118 8.03 -6.93 -3.86
CA VAL A 118 6.66 -6.42 -3.88
C VAL A 118 6.35 -5.73 -5.21
N LEU A 119 7.28 -4.92 -5.75
CA LEU A 119 7.08 -4.20 -7.02
C LEU A 119 6.86 -5.13 -8.22
N ASN A 120 7.62 -6.21 -8.32
CA ASN A 120 7.50 -7.14 -9.43
C ASN A 120 6.12 -7.81 -9.44
N GLU A 121 5.67 -8.30 -8.29
CA GLU A 121 4.37 -8.97 -8.16
C GLU A 121 3.20 -7.98 -8.27
N LEU A 122 3.33 -6.81 -7.65
CA LEU A 122 2.34 -5.74 -7.75
C LEU A 122 2.16 -5.28 -9.20
N SER A 123 3.22 -5.25 -10.01
CA SER A 123 3.10 -4.91 -11.43
C SER A 123 2.23 -5.88 -12.21
N LEU A 124 2.34 -7.17 -11.92
CA LEU A 124 1.52 -8.19 -12.54
C LEU A 124 0.06 -8.08 -12.08
N GLU A 125 -0.15 -7.89 -10.78
CA GLU A 125 -1.49 -7.81 -10.20
C GLU A 125 -2.22 -6.53 -10.61
N ALA A 126 -1.52 -5.41 -10.68
CA ALA A 126 -2.04 -4.15 -11.17
C ALA A 126 -2.45 -4.22 -12.65
N ARG A 127 -1.71 -5.00 -13.47
CA ARG A 127 -2.08 -5.25 -14.87
C ARG A 127 -3.37 -6.08 -14.97
N LYS A 128 -3.48 -7.16 -14.19
CA LYS A 128 -4.70 -8.01 -14.17
C LYS A 128 -5.95 -7.24 -13.75
N ASN A 129 -5.81 -6.36 -12.76
CA ASN A 129 -6.90 -5.53 -12.24
C ASN A 129 -7.12 -4.25 -13.05
N GLY A 130 -6.42 -4.08 -14.18
CA GLY A 130 -6.60 -2.93 -15.06
C GLY A 130 -6.20 -1.59 -14.46
N ILE A 131 -5.34 -1.58 -13.43
CA ILE A 131 -4.76 -0.37 -12.85
C ILE A 131 -3.62 0.17 -13.71
N LEU A 132 -2.89 -0.72 -14.39
CA LEU A 132 -1.86 -0.39 -15.37
C LEU A 132 -2.27 -0.88 -16.76
N ASN A 133 -1.57 -0.40 -17.79
CA ASN A 133 -1.71 -0.97 -19.12
C ASN A 133 -1.14 -2.38 -19.16
N ASN A 134 -1.54 -3.19 -20.14
CA ASN A 134 -1.04 -4.55 -20.31
C ASN A 134 0.48 -4.62 -20.48
N ASP A 135 1.16 -3.53 -20.84
CA ASP A 135 2.62 -3.48 -20.98
C ASP A 135 3.35 -3.08 -19.68
N GLY A 136 2.61 -2.85 -18.58
CA GLY A 136 3.14 -2.38 -17.30
C GLY A 136 3.38 -0.88 -17.22
N THR A 137 3.07 -0.14 -18.30
CA THR A 137 3.13 1.33 -18.31
C THR A 137 1.95 1.95 -17.57
N SER A 138 2.13 3.20 -17.14
CA SER A 138 1.12 3.99 -16.43
C SER A 138 -0.18 4.10 -17.24
N LYS A 139 -1.32 3.96 -16.57
CA LYS A 139 -2.65 4.07 -17.18
C LYS A 139 -3.33 5.37 -16.77
N THR A 140 -3.96 6.02 -17.73
CA THR A 140 -4.76 7.23 -17.49
C THR A 140 -6.24 6.88 -17.42
N PHE A 141 -6.86 7.26 -16.32
CA PHE A 141 -8.30 7.23 -16.08
C PHE A 141 -8.88 8.57 -16.47
N VAL A 142 -9.82 8.55 -17.42
CA VAL A 142 -10.47 9.75 -17.96
C VAL A 142 -11.88 9.83 -17.36
N PHE A 143 -12.15 10.87 -16.58
CA PHE A 143 -13.47 11.08 -15.95
C PHE A 143 -14.36 12.08 -16.72
N THR A 144 -13.86 12.66 -17.80
CA THR A 144 -14.67 13.54 -18.67
C THR A 144 -15.53 12.71 -19.63
N GLY A 145 -16.68 13.25 -20.01
CA GLY A 145 -17.70 12.54 -20.79
C GLY A 145 -17.24 12.11 -22.18
N SER A 146 -16.68 10.90 -22.26
CA SER A 146 -16.93 9.95 -23.35
C SER A 146 -16.55 8.51 -23.02
N THR A 147 -15.99 8.21 -21.84
CA THR A 147 -15.87 6.81 -21.41
C THR A 147 -15.75 6.71 -19.88
N VAL A 148 -16.89 6.65 -19.17
CA VAL A 148 -16.91 6.01 -17.86
C VAL A 148 -16.78 4.51 -18.14
N ILE A 149 -15.55 3.98 -18.02
CA ILE A 149 -15.30 2.55 -18.19
C ILE A 149 -15.94 1.86 -16.99
N ARG A 150 -17.06 1.17 -17.22
CA ARG A 150 -17.62 0.17 -16.32
C ARG A 150 -16.79 -1.11 -16.36
#